data_AF-A0AAP2GV26-F1
#
_entry.id   AF-A0AAP2GV26-F1
#
_cell.length_a   1.000
_cell.length_b   1.000
_cell.length_c   1.000
_cell.angle_alpha   90.00
_cell.angle_beta   90.00
_cell.angle_gamma   90.00
#
_symmetry.space_group_name_H-M   'P 1'
#
loop_
_entity.id
_entity.type
_entity.pdbx_description
1 polymer ?
#
loop_
_entity_poly.entity_id
_entity_poly.type
_entity_poly.pdbx_seq_one_letter_code
_entity_poly.pdbx_strand_id
1 'polypeptide(L)'
;MTQRTSHPGVGVETMARAERWVKGVVRDQTGEPMPGVSVIRKGTTQGTATDVYGRFDFPHKLKAGDVLTFSFIGFTSIDYVVPENAPGDVKVSLTVDILLEMDATIMGELVSDAPYSDTPVSVAPKR
;
A
#
# COMPACT_ATOMS: atom_id res chain seq x y z
N MET A 1 -44.92 29.45 15.67
CA MET A 1 -43.83 29.22 16.64
C MET A 1 -43.75 27.73 16.86
N THR A 2 -42.68 26.96 16.63
CA THR A 2 -41.26 27.22 16.37
C THR A 2 -40.71 25.97 15.67
N GLN A 3 -39.62 26.17 14.93
CA GLN A 3 -39.15 25.39 13.79
C GLN A 3 -38.58 24.01 14.14
N ARG A 4 -38.63 23.13 13.13
CA ARG A 4 -37.97 21.82 13.02
C ARG A 4 -36.52 21.92 13.50
N THR A 5 -36.18 21.16 14.53
CA THR A 5 -34.82 21.05 15.03
C THR A 5 -33.95 20.38 13.98
N SER A 6 -33.13 21.22 13.35
CA SER A 6 -32.06 20.85 12.44
C SER A 6 -31.10 19.88 13.12
N HIS A 7 -30.74 18.82 12.39
CA HIS A 7 -29.63 17.96 12.73
C HIS A 7 -28.36 18.82 12.82
N PRO A 8 -27.50 18.68 13.85
CA PRO A 8 -26.16 19.23 13.79
C PRO A 8 -25.41 18.45 12.71
N GLY A 9 -25.37 19.03 11.51
CA GLY A 9 -24.45 18.61 10.47
C GLY A 9 -23.05 18.61 11.05
N VAL A 10 -22.41 17.45 11.01
CA VAL A 10 -20.99 17.28 11.27
C VAL A 10 -20.28 18.34 10.44
N GLY A 11 -19.74 19.36 11.11
CA GLY A 11 -18.84 20.32 10.52
C GLY A 11 -17.56 19.59 10.15
N VAL A 12 -17.57 18.88 9.02
CA VAL A 12 -16.34 18.70 8.25
C VAL A 12 -16.05 20.06 7.65
N GLU A 13 -15.43 20.90 8.47
CA GLU A 13 -14.62 22.02 8.02
C GLU A 13 -13.93 21.58 6.74
N THR A 14 -14.42 22.11 5.63
CA THR A 14 -13.80 21.94 4.32
C THR A 14 -12.54 22.77 4.38
N MET A 15 -11.55 22.28 5.12
CA MET A 15 -10.17 22.72 5.04
C MET A 15 -9.81 22.56 3.58
N ALA A 16 -9.72 23.70 2.89
CA ALA A 16 -9.53 23.79 1.45
C ALA A 16 -8.48 22.77 1.03
N ARG A 17 -8.92 21.78 0.27
CA ARG A 17 -8.11 20.61 -0.06
C ARG A 17 -7.12 21.00 -1.16
N ALA A 18 -6.11 21.76 -0.77
CA ALA A 18 -5.07 22.29 -1.64
C ALA A 18 -4.28 21.12 -2.22
N GLU A 19 -4.37 20.99 -3.53
CA GLU A 19 -3.65 20.00 -4.31
C GLU A 19 -2.20 20.48 -4.44
N ARG A 20 -1.26 19.66 -4.00
CA ARG A 20 0.16 20.04 -3.88
C ARG A 20 1.08 19.04 -4.56
N TRP A 21 2.26 19.51 -4.94
CA TRP A 21 3.31 18.66 -5.50
C TRP A 21 4.07 18.01 -4.35
N VAL A 22 4.23 16.69 -4.43
CA VAL A 22 5.00 15.92 -3.46
C VAL A 22 6.24 15.41 -4.15
N LYS A 23 7.37 15.87 -3.66
CA LYS A 23 8.68 15.46 -4.13
C LYS A 23 9.53 15.05 -2.94
N GLY A 24 10.42 14.12 -3.13
CA GLY A 24 11.15 13.61 -1.99
C GLY A 24 12.33 12.78 -2.37
N VAL A 25 13.00 12.30 -1.33
CA VAL A 25 14.04 11.31 -1.44
C VAL A 25 13.72 10.17 -0.50
N VAL A 26 13.80 8.95 -1.03
CA VAL A 26 13.72 7.72 -0.27
C VAL A 26 15.15 7.28 -0.01
N ARG A 27 15.45 7.05 1.27
CA ARG A 27 16.74 6.58 1.75
C ARG A 27 16.54 5.37 2.63
N ASP A 28 17.62 4.65 2.84
CA ASP A 28 17.68 3.56 3.78
C ASP A 28 18.12 4.02 5.19
N GLN A 29 17.99 3.16 6.19
CA GLN A 29 18.57 3.30 7.53
C GLN A 29 20.08 3.58 7.52
N THR A 30 20.83 3.08 6.52
CA THR A 30 22.26 3.42 6.35
C THR A 30 22.48 4.83 5.79
N GLY A 31 21.41 5.50 5.35
CA GLY A 31 21.46 6.79 4.67
C GLY A 31 21.67 6.71 3.16
N GLU A 32 21.77 5.49 2.60
CA GLU A 32 21.90 5.29 1.16
C GLU A 32 20.59 5.59 0.42
N PRO A 33 20.64 6.26 -0.74
CA PRO A 33 19.45 6.49 -1.55
C PRO A 33 18.92 5.17 -2.14
N MET A 34 17.60 5.00 -2.13
CA MET A 34 16.95 3.77 -2.60
C MET A 34 16.30 3.98 -3.98
N PRO A 35 16.93 3.54 -5.08
CA PRO A 35 16.34 3.59 -6.42
C PRO A 35 15.35 2.44 -6.66
N GLY A 36 14.37 2.67 -7.52
CA GLY A 36 13.40 1.64 -7.93
C GLY A 36 12.27 1.38 -6.93
N VAL A 37 12.13 2.19 -5.88
CA VAL A 37 11.00 2.14 -4.94
C VAL A 37 9.74 2.63 -5.66
N SER A 38 8.70 1.81 -5.66
CA SER A 38 7.40 2.14 -6.22
C SER A 38 6.60 2.97 -5.22
N VAL A 39 6.14 4.14 -5.63
CA VAL A 39 5.39 5.08 -4.81
C VAL A 39 3.99 5.19 -5.39
N ILE A 40 3.00 4.58 -4.76
CA ILE A 40 1.64 4.48 -5.26
C ILE A 40 0.70 5.19 -4.29
N ARG A 41 -0.19 6.05 -4.79
CA ARG A 41 -1.23 6.61 -3.93
C ARG A 41 -2.32 5.57 -3.66
N LYS A 42 -2.57 5.30 -2.38
CA LYS A 42 -3.54 4.31 -1.92
C LYS A 42 -4.93 4.59 -2.49
N GLY A 43 -5.56 3.54 -3.04
CA GLY A 43 -6.86 3.65 -3.71
C GLY A 43 -6.81 4.21 -5.13
N THR A 44 -5.62 4.40 -5.70
CA THR A 44 -5.46 4.77 -7.11
C THR A 44 -4.41 3.92 -7.80
N THR A 45 -4.46 3.93 -9.13
CA THR A 45 -3.40 3.37 -9.99
C THR A 45 -2.31 4.41 -10.31
N GLN A 46 -2.36 5.59 -9.68
CA GLN A 46 -1.36 6.63 -9.88
C GLN A 46 -0.16 6.35 -8.98
N GLY A 47 0.99 6.18 -9.61
CA GLY A 47 2.24 6.00 -8.91
C GLY A 47 3.43 6.49 -9.71
N THR A 48 4.58 6.51 -9.07
CA THR A 48 5.88 6.87 -9.64
C THR A 48 6.94 5.96 -9.05
N ALA A 49 8.12 5.89 -9.67
CA ALA A 49 9.25 5.15 -9.12
C ALA A 49 10.37 6.12 -8.71
N THR A 50 11.17 5.77 -7.71
CA THR A 50 12.36 6.55 -7.37
C THR A 50 13.48 6.36 -8.39
N ASP A 51 14.19 7.45 -8.67
CA ASP A 51 15.34 7.50 -9.59
C ASP A 51 16.63 6.97 -8.94
N VAL A 52 17.77 6.94 -9.65
CA VAL A 52 19.06 6.38 -9.19
C VAL A 52 19.59 7.02 -7.89
N TYR A 53 19.16 8.25 -7.60
CA TYR A 53 19.48 8.98 -6.37
C TYR A 53 18.40 8.86 -5.28
N GLY A 54 17.46 7.91 -5.40
CA GLY A 54 16.33 7.72 -4.50
C GLY A 54 15.31 8.86 -4.55
N ARG A 55 15.46 9.79 -5.49
CA ARG A 55 14.56 10.95 -5.62
C ARG A 55 13.30 10.52 -6.34
N PHE A 56 12.14 10.99 -5.86
CA PHE A 56 10.88 10.83 -6.57
C PHE A 56 10.20 12.19 -6.73
N ASP A 57 9.52 12.33 -7.85
CA ASP A 57 8.57 13.40 -8.11
C ASP A 57 7.24 12.75 -8.41
N PHE A 58 6.22 13.03 -7.59
CA PHE A 58 4.90 12.46 -7.82
C PHE A 58 4.22 13.25 -8.95
N PRO A 59 3.86 12.61 -10.08
CA PRO A 59 3.39 13.31 -11.28
C PRO A 59 2.00 13.95 -11.12
N HIS A 60 1.33 13.73 -9.99
CA HIS A 60 0.01 14.25 -9.70
C HIS A 60 -0.01 15.07 -8.43
N LYS A 61 -0.96 15.99 -8.34
CA LYS A 61 -1.15 16.74 -7.11
C LYS A 61 -1.87 15.89 -6.07
N LEU A 62 -1.31 15.86 -4.87
CA LEU A 62 -1.83 15.12 -3.72
C LEU A 62 -2.56 16.07 -2.77
N LYS A 63 -3.44 15.54 -1.95
CA LYS A 63 -4.22 16.32 -0.99
C LYS A 63 -3.74 16.02 0.43
N ALA A 64 -4.04 16.92 1.38
CA ALA A 64 -3.84 16.64 2.79
C ALA A 64 -4.58 15.34 3.16
N GLY A 65 -3.89 14.40 3.82
CA GLY A 65 -4.47 13.12 4.22
C GLY A 65 -4.51 12.05 3.12
N ASP A 66 -4.03 12.31 1.90
CA ASP A 66 -3.73 11.23 0.97
C ASP A 66 -2.63 10.34 1.56
N VAL A 67 -2.72 9.04 1.27
CA VAL A 67 -1.76 8.04 1.72
C VAL A 67 -0.94 7.56 0.53
N LEU A 68 0.37 7.72 0.60
CA LEU A 68 1.32 7.19 -0.36
C LEU A 68 1.92 5.91 0.19
N THR A 69 1.80 4.83 -0.56
CA THR A 69 2.42 3.53 -0.24
C THR A 69 3.71 3.41 -1.03
N PHE A 70 4.81 3.28 -0.29
CA PHE A 70 6.15 3.02 -0.81
C PHE A 70 6.38 1.52 -0.73
N SER A 71 6.56 0.86 -1.87
CA SER A 71 6.76 -0.58 -1.97
C SER A 71 7.97 -0.87 -2.83
N PHE A 72 8.84 -1.73 -2.35
CA PHE A 72 10.01 -2.19 -3.09
C PHE A 72 10.07 -3.71 -3.04
N ILE A 73 10.53 -4.33 -4.12
CA ILE A 73 10.50 -5.79 -4.26
C ILE A 73 11.38 -6.41 -3.18
N GLY A 74 10.79 -7.22 -2.30
CA GLY A 74 11.49 -7.87 -1.19
C GLY A 74 11.51 -7.07 0.12
N PHE A 75 10.73 -5.98 0.23
CA PHE A 75 10.69 -5.13 1.44
C PHE A 75 9.26 -4.83 1.90
N THR A 76 9.13 -4.51 3.18
CA THR A 76 7.86 -4.09 3.78
C THR A 76 7.42 -2.76 3.17
N SER A 77 6.15 -2.70 2.76
CA SER A 77 5.59 -1.49 2.18
C SER A 77 5.29 -0.47 3.28
N ILE A 78 5.70 0.78 3.10
CA ILE A 78 5.52 1.85 4.08
C ILE A 78 4.41 2.77 3.59
N ASP A 79 3.42 3.02 4.43
CA ASP A 79 2.44 4.06 4.19
C ASP A 79 2.89 5.40 4.78
N TYR A 80 2.75 6.46 3.98
CA TYR A 80 3.07 7.83 4.34
C TYR A 80 1.84 8.70 4.12
N VAL A 81 1.35 9.32 5.19
CA VAL A 81 0.24 10.27 5.13
C VAL A 81 0.78 11.65 4.79
N VAL A 82 0.25 12.29 3.74
CA VAL A 82 0.71 13.63 3.34
C VAL A 82 0.20 14.68 4.37
N PRO A 83 1.10 15.40 5.07
CA PRO A 83 0.72 16.31 6.16
C PRO A 83 -0.02 17.56 5.64
N GLU A 84 -0.95 18.11 6.42
CA GLU A 84 -1.76 19.28 6.03
C GLU A 84 -0.95 20.58 5.92
N ASN A 85 0.07 20.75 6.76
CA ASN A 85 0.90 21.96 6.90
C ASN A 85 2.16 21.97 6.02
N ALA A 86 2.16 21.27 4.89
CA ALA A 86 3.31 21.29 4.00
C ALA A 86 3.25 22.52 3.06
N PRO A 87 4.36 23.27 2.88
CA PRO A 87 4.45 24.30 1.85
C PRO A 87 4.20 23.68 0.46
N GLY A 88 3.86 24.50 -0.54
CA GLY A 88 3.45 24.05 -1.89
C GLY A 88 4.40 23.04 -2.56
N ASP A 89 5.65 23.01 -2.11
CA ASP A 89 6.63 21.96 -2.33
C ASP A 89 6.80 21.10 -1.07
N VAL A 90 6.13 19.95 -1.01
CA VAL A 90 6.34 18.99 0.09
C VAL A 90 7.65 18.28 -0.18
N LYS A 91 8.66 18.46 0.68
CA LYS A 91 9.90 17.66 0.67
C LYS A 91 9.76 16.50 1.63
N VAL A 92 9.50 15.30 1.11
CA VAL A 92 9.42 14.10 1.93
C VAL A 92 10.80 13.43 1.98
N SER A 93 11.27 13.09 3.17
CA SER A 93 12.43 12.22 3.35
C SER A 93 11.95 10.99 4.08
N LEU A 94 11.80 9.89 3.35
CA LEU A 94 11.42 8.61 3.93
C LEU A 94 12.68 7.78 4.15
N THR A 95 12.81 7.27 5.37
CA THR A 95 13.78 6.23 5.70
C THR A 95 13.03 4.92 5.68
N VAL A 96 13.37 4.05 4.74
CA VAL A 96 12.87 2.68 4.71
C VAL A 96 13.75 1.87 5.64
N ASP A 97 13.15 1.03 6.47
CA ASP A 97 13.90 0.06 7.25
C ASP A 97 13.93 -1.24 6.45
N ILE A 98 15.13 -1.67 6.03
CA ILE A 98 15.37 -2.93 5.32
C ILE A 98 15.14 -4.17 6.20
N LEU A 99 13.97 -4.30 6.82
CA LEU A 99 13.59 -5.57 7.39
C LEU A 99 13.08 -6.43 6.24
N LEU A 100 13.95 -7.33 5.76
CA LEU A 100 13.51 -8.52 5.05
C LEU A 100 12.68 -9.34 6.04
N GLU A 101 11.38 -9.09 6.11
CA GLU A 101 10.45 -10.07 6.63
C GLU A 101 10.44 -11.24 5.65
N MET A 102 11.40 -12.16 5.79
CA MET A 102 11.27 -13.50 5.25
C MET A 102 10.14 -14.17 6.03
N ASP A 103 8.89 -13.94 5.63
CA ASP A 103 7.80 -14.82 6.03
C ASP A 103 7.99 -16.15 5.31
N ALA A 104 8.92 -16.95 5.84
CA ALA A 104 9.05 -18.36 5.50
C ALA A 104 7.88 -19.10 6.16
N THR A 105 6.65 -18.86 5.68
CA THR A 105 5.57 -19.80 5.90
C THR A 105 5.92 -21.08 5.14
N ILE A 106 6.53 -22.03 5.85
CA ILE A 106 6.72 -23.40 5.39
C ILE A 106 5.32 -23.99 5.18
N MET A 107 4.88 -24.04 3.93
CA MET A 107 3.78 -24.89 3.47
C MET A 107 4.20 -26.34 3.69
N GLY A 108 3.64 -26.97 4.73
CA GLY A 108 4.07 -28.31 5.12
C GLY A 108 3.17 -28.98 6.16
N GLU A 109 1.89 -29.13 5.87
CA GLU A 109 1.12 -30.28 6.36
C GLU A 109 0.21 -30.79 5.24
N LEU A 110 0.67 -31.85 4.58
CA LEU A 110 -0.17 -32.70 3.75
C LEU A 110 -0.99 -33.59 4.70
N VAL A 111 -2.21 -33.18 5.03
CA VAL A 111 -3.22 -34.10 5.57
C VAL A 111 -4.31 -34.29 4.53
N SER A 112 -4.16 -35.33 3.73
CA SER A 112 -5.11 -35.79 2.73
C SER A 112 -6.31 -36.44 3.43
N ASP A 113 -7.36 -35.68 3.72
CA ASP A 113 -8.61 -36.24 4.27
C ASP A 113 -9.58 -36.66 3.14
N ALA A 114 -9.57 -37.97 2.87
CA ALA A 114 -10.66 -38.84 2.38
C ALA A 114 -11.18 -38.71 0.92
N PRO A 115 -11.99 -39.68 0.44
CA PRO A 115 -11.69 -41.11 0.30
C PRO A 115 -11.83 -41.57 -1.18
N TYR A 116 -10.98 -42.50 -1.61
CA TYR A 116 -11.17 -43.17 -2.91
C TYR A 116 -12.47 -44.00 -2.84
N SER A 117 -13.52 -43.50 -3.50
CA SER A 117 -14.74 -44.27 -3.77
C SER A 117 -14.42 -45.25 -4.88
N ASP A 118 -13.87 -46.39 -4.50
CA ASP A 118 -13.70 -47.54 -5.38
C ASP A 118 -15.10 -48.11 -5.66
N THR A 119 -15.75 -47.61 -6.70
CA THR A 119 -16.83 -48.37 -7.34
C THR A 119 -16.15 -49.36 -8.27
N PRO A 120 -16.09 -50.67 -7.95
CA PRO A 120 -15.60 -51.65 -8.90
C PRO A 120 -16.60 -51.74 -10.05
N VAL A 121 -16.17 -51.28 -11.23
CA VAL A 121 -16.82 -51.55 -12.52
C VAL A 121 -16.87 -53.07 -12.72
N SER A 122 -18.09 -53.58 -12.91
CA SER A 122 -18.40 -54.98 -13.21
C SER A 122 -17.60 -55.56 -14.37
N VAL A 123 -16.87 -56.65 -14.15
CA VAL A 123 -16.50 -57.62 -15.20
C VAL A 123 -16.55 -59.04 -14.63
N ALA A 124 -17.60 -59.78 -14.98
CA ALA A 124 -17.61 -61.25 -14.94
C ALA A 124 -16.64 -61.80 -16.01
N PRO A 125 -15.96 -62.96 -15.83
CA PRO A 125 -16.60 -64.22 -16.25
C PRO A 125 -16.14 -65.53 -15.56
N LYS A 126 -17.04 -66.53 -15.66
CA LYS A 126 -16.90 -68.00 -15.78
C LYS A 126 -15.60 -68.69 -15.30
N ARG A 127 -15.74 -69.64 -14.38
CA ARG A 127 -15.61 -71.08 -14.69
C ARG A 127 -16.25 -71.98 -13.64
#